data_AF-A0A1D2WH82-F1
#
_entry.id   AF-A0A1D2WH82-F1
#
_cell.length_a   1.000
_cell.length_b   1.000
_cell.length_c   1.000
_cell.angle_alpha   90.00
_cell.angle_beta   90.00
_cell.angle_gamma   90.00
#
_symmetry.space_group_name_H-M   'P 1'
#
loop_
_entity.id
_entity.type
_entity.pdbx_description
1 polymer ?
#
loop_
_entity_poly.entity_id
_entity_poly.type
_entity_poly.pdbx_seq_one_letter_code
_entity_poly.pdbx_strand_id
1 'polypeptide(L)'
;MKNKNTEKNTSNICEDLIITSRFPPMNDVSGIVLSKRIMEANKKVDTFQIKLNSNVKYDYDFNNLIEKYINKRIYLEKTAIPIALDDIIQFTKEAMIEIEKVDYEYKNITSRSWTIDSHFLALEYKLKHPNVCWTAEFSDPLLYDLNNKVRPSNSVIHNQVFLEKINKTIDTINNNKSIDLKEDLPHINPDDGLYLLGEYLPYVFADKIRFTNHNQREIMLSEFPYNIKNFVMEKSEVKHHPILPKKYYHVKESDYNIDNNFINFGYFGTYVGKRHLEYLFYAFEKLHPKIKKRIRIHFFTSNANFIKNLISDLSISESIIINNQVSLLEFLNLSTKLDILIVNDTPTKKDFKINPYLPSKLADYLGSGSDIWAICEEDSSMDKFKLPYKSYLNDYKSSEDVLHQIIQDKLPDLKDYLNKTNMKHKDYENYFKSRLTSLNNVSETLYKQRLYWLNRSEIEKLNVNKINKKYSDLNKKYDEIKNKTKISDNIIKENEEIHEILKKSFNDLDEKKKIINDKNMEITYYKNNSSILKRIFNDFFTYVYILLKSSDKNQDLEIYSLLKNNPWFNVGYYLSENKDLSRIKWLKLLNPETHYICHGFYEGRKPNRHNKYNIKTKKELLKELTFLK
;
A
#
# COMPACT_ATOMS: atom_id res chain seq x y z
N MET A 1 -64.27 1.84 0.55
CA MET A 1 -63.03 1.32 -0.07
C MET A 1 -61.90 2.28 0.25
N LYS A 2 -60.96 1.87 1.11
CA LYS A 2 -59.83 2.71 1.54
C LYS A 2 -58.74 2.67 0.46
N ASN A 3 -58.38 3.85 -0.06
CA ASN A 3 -57.20 4.05 -0.90
C ASN A 3 -55.94 3.70 -0.10
N LYS A 4 -55.25 2.63 -0.52
CA LYS A 4 -53.87 2.38 -0.13
C LYS A 4 -52.96 3.27 -1.00
N ASN A 5 -52.70 4.48 -0.52
CA ASN A 5 -51.49 5.19 -0.93
C ASN A 5 -50.30 4.38 -0.40
N THR A 6 -49.62 3.69 -1.32
CA THR A 6 -48.27 3.20 -1.07
C THR A 6 -47.35 4.42 -1.03
N GLU A 7 -47.13 4.96 0.17
CA GLU A 7 -45.95 5.76 0.45
C GLU A 7 -44.72 4.87 0.16
N LYS A 8 -44.13 5.03 -1.03
CA LYS A 8 -42.76 4.57 -1.26
C LYS A 8 -41.90 5.30 -0.24
N ASN A 9 -41.30 4.55 0.69
CA ASN A 9 -40.29 5.04 1.63
C ASN A 9 -39.24 5.88 0.87
N THR A 10 -39.33 7.20 0.96
CA THR A 10 -38.36 8.15 0.41
C THR A 10 -37.02 8.12 1.16
N SER A 11 -36.93 7.33 2.23
CA SER A 11 -35.76 7.19 3.10
C SER A 11 -34.56 6.46 2.48
N ASN A 12 -34.69 5.90 1.27
CA ASN A 12 -33.65 5.09 0.62
C ASN A 12 -33.07 5.73 -0.66
N ILE A 13 -33.54 6.91 -1.09
CA ILE A 13 -33.03 7.60 -2.29
C ILE A 13 -31.73 8.32 -1.93
N CYS A 14 -30.70 8.09 -2.74
CA CYS A 14 -29.39 8.72 -2.58
C CYS A 14 -29.01 9.48 -3.85
N GLU A 15 -28.48 10.69 -3.71
CA GLU A 15 -28.14 11.54 -4.86
C GLU A 15 -26.70 11.35 -5.33
N ASP A 16 -25.84 10.76 -4.50
CA ASP A 16 -24.39 10.70 -4.69
C ASP A 16 -23.91 9.24 -4.76
N LEU A 17 -23.24 8.88 -5.85
CA LEU A 17 -22.55 7.58 -6.00
C LEU A 17 -21.03 7.78 -6.04
N ILE A 18 -20.34 7.06 -5.16
CA ILE A 18 -18.88 7.01 -5.09
C ILE A 18 -18.40 5.73 -5.80
N ILE A 19 -17.66 5.90 -6.88
CA ILE A 19 -17.17 4.82 -7.71
C ILE A 19 -15.69 4.59 -7.43
N THR A 20 -15.39 3.52 -6.69
CA THR A 20 -14.02 3.03 -6.60
C THR A 20 -14.00 1.54 -6.33
N SER A 21 -13.24 0.79 -7.13
CA SER A 21 -13.03 -0.64 -6.92
C SER A 21 -12.43 -0.98 -5.55
N ARG A 22 -11.84 0.01 -4.87
CA ARG A 22 -11.04 -0.16 -3.65
C ARG A 22 -11.59 0.48 -2.38
N PHE A 23 -12.91 0.63 -2.28
CA PHE A 23 -13.53 1.23 -1.11
C PHE A 23 -13.38 0.34 0.16
N PRO A 24 -13.38 0.91 1.39
CA PRO A 24 -13.46 0.12 2.61
C PRO A 24 -14.57 -0.95 2.55
N PRO A 25 -14.35 -2.15 3.11
CA PRO A 25 -13.32 -2.49 4.10
C PRO A 25 -11.93 -2.77 3.52
N MET A 26 -11.71 -2.70 2.20
CA MET A 26 -10.36 -2.86 1.66
C MET A 26 -9.43 -1.74 2.15
N ASN A 27 -8.27 -2.12 2.68
CA ASN A 27 -7.28 -1.17 3.18
C ASN A 27 -6.44 -0.62 2.01
N ASP A 28 -6.99 0.36 1.30
CA ASP A 28 -6.37 1.03 0.16
C ASP A 28 -6.48 2.56 0.27
N VAL A 29 -5.41 3.26 -0.09
CA VAL A 29 -5.32 4.72 0.02
C VAL A 29 -6.41 5.42 -0.81
N SER A 30 -6.77 4.89 -1.99
CA SER A 30 -7.78 5.49 -2.85
C SER A 30 -9.16 5.51 -2.18
N GLY A 31 -9.59 4.36 -1.64
CA GLY A 31 -10.83 4.22 -0.90
C GLY A 31 -10.84 5.04 0.40
N ILE A 32 -9.71 5.09 1.12
CA ILE A 32 -9.55 5.88 2.34
C ILE A 32 -9.70 7.38 2.05
N VAL A 33 -9.07 7.90 1.00
CA VAL A 33 -9.18 9.33 0.64
C VAL A 33 -10.64 9.70 0.31
N LEU A 34 -11.33 8.89 -0.49
CA LEU A 34 -12.75 9.11 -0.78
C LEU A 34 -13.62 9.02 0.48
N SER A 35 -13.33 8.06 1.37
CA SER A 35 -14.00 7.95 2.68
C SER A 35 -13.85 9.23 3.50
N LYS A 36 -12.63 9.79 3.58
CA LYS A 36 -12.40 11.06 4.28
C LYS A 36 -13.15 12.23 3.64
N ARG A 37 -13.28 12.27 2.30
CA ARG A 37 -14.10 13.29 1.61
C ARG A 37 -15.58 13.17 1.94
N ILE A 38 -16.12 11.95 1.97
CA ILE A 38 -17.50 11.70 2.38
C ILE A 38 -17.74 12.17 3.82
N MET A 39 -16.79 11.86 4.73
CA MET A 39 -16.86 12.28 6.13
C MET A 39 -16.77 13.81 6.29
N GLU A 40 -15.92 14.48 5.52
CA GLU A 40 -15.80 15.95 5.48
C GLU A 40 -17.09 16.59 4.95
N ALA A 41 -17.65 16.04 3.88
CA ALA A 41 -18.92 16.51 3.30
C ALA A 41 -20.12 16.25 4.21
N ASN A 42 -20.00 15.29 5.14
CA ASN A 42 -21.05 14.85 6.05
C ASN A 42 -22.35 14.46 5.32
N LYS A 43 -22.22 13.75 4.19
CA LYS A 43 -23.33 13.31 3.33
C LYS A 43 -23.49 11.79 3.34
N LYS A 44 -24.73 11.34 3.20
CA LYS A 44 -25.04 9.94 2.87
C LYS A 44 -24.76 9.70 1.39
N VAL A 45 -24.07 8.60 1.08
CA VAL A 45 -23.69 8.23 -0.29
C VAL A 45 -23.94 6.75 -0.54
N ASP A 46 -24.14 6.40 -1.81
CA ASP A 46 -23.98 5.03 -2.27
C ASP A 46 -22.55 4.80 -2.76
N THR A 47 -22.08 3.56 -2.70
CA THR A 47 -20.72 3.21 -3.12
C THR A 47 -20.74 2.02 -4.05
N PHE A 48 -20.02 2.10 -5.16
CA PHE A 48 -19.64 0.93 -5.94
C PHE A 48 -18.25 0.46 -5.53
N GLN A 49 -18.07 -0.85 -5.34
CA GLN A 49 -16.77 -1.46 -5.04
C GLN A 49 -16.65 -2.91 -5.51
N ILE A 50 -15.42 -3.37 -5.73
CA ILE A 50 -15.15 -4.78 -6.02
C ILE A 50 -15.02 -5.55 -4.70
N LYS A 51 -15.60 -6.75 -4.67
CA LYS A 51 -15.33 -7.75 -3.63
C LYS A 51 -14.40 -8.81 -4.21
N LEU A 52 -13.16 -8.83 -3.71
CA LEU A 52 -12.14 -9.75 -4.18
C LEU A 52 -12.18 -11.07 -3.42
N ASN A 53 -12.20 -12.18 -4.15
CA ASN A 53 -12.13 -13.54 -3.61
C ASN A 53 -10.69 -13.97 -3.25
N SER A 54 -9.79 -13.02 -2.96
CA SER A 54 -8.36 -13.26 -2.74
C SER A 54 -7.86 -12.66 -1.42
N ASN A 55 -6.57 -12.87 -1.11
CA ASN A 55 -5.89 -12.38 0.10
C ASN A 55 -5.71 -10.85 0.12
N VAL A 56 -6.81 -10.14 0.27
CA VAL A 56 -6.84 -8.69 0.48
C VAL A 56 -6.73 -8.37 1.96
N LYS A 57 -5.95 -7.33 2.30
CA LYS A 57 -5.95 -6.77 3.65
C LYS A 57 -7.21 -5.92 3.84
N TYR A 58 -8.04 -6.32 4.78
CA TYR A 58 -9.23 -5.57 5.19
C TYR A 58 -8.96 -4.80 6.49
N ASP A 59 -9.51 -3.60 6.62
CA ASP A 59 -9.53 -2.79 7.84
C ASP A 59 -11.00 -2.52 8.21
N TYR A 60 -11.54 -3.38 9.10
CA TYR A 60 -12.92 -3.28 9.54
C TYR A 60 -13.15 -2.14 10.55
N ASP A 61 -12.10 -1.74 11.28
CA ASP A 61 -12.21 -0.66 12.27
C ASP A 61 -12.51 0.66 11.56
N PHE A 62 -11.75 0.99 10.51
CA PHE A 62 -12.05 2.16 9.69
C PHE A 62 -13.36 2.00 8.90
N ASN A 63 -13.67 0.79 8.43
CA ASN A 63 -14.93 0.54 7.73
C ASN A 63 -16.15 0.91 8.59
N ASN A 64 -16.16 0.50 9.86
CA ASN A 64 -17.25 0.80 10.79
C ASN A 64 -17.47 2.31 10.98
N LEU A 65 -16.39 3.11 10.89
CA LEU A 65 -16.47 4.56 10.98
C LEU A 65 -17.23 5.19 9.79
N ILE A 66 -17.01 4.67 8.58
CA ILE A 66 -17.60 5.20 7.36
C ILE A 66 -19.03 4.67 7.14
N GLU A 67 -19.42 3.51 7.70
CA GLU A 67 -20.78 2.93 7.54
C GLU A 67 -21.92 3.91 7.83
N LYS A 68 -21.75 4.79 8.83
CA LYS A 68 -22.77 5.81 9.15
C LYS A 68 -23.03 6.80 8.00
N TYR A 69 -22.13 6.90 7.02
CA TYR A 69 -22.28 7.70 5.81
C TYR A 69 -22.70 6.89 4.58
N ILE A 70 -22.74 5.57 4.67
CA ILE A 70 -23.14 4.72 3.55
C ILE A 70 -24.65 4.49 3.61
N ASN A 71 -25.33 4.63 2.47
CA ASN A 71 -26.73 4.24 2.28
C ASN A 71 -26.80 2.84 1.66
N LYS A 72 -26.14 2.63 0.52
CA LYS A 72 -26.03 1.32 -0.14
C LYS A 72 -24.61 1.02 -0.61
N ARG A 73 -24.24 -0.26 -0.53
CA ARG A 73 -23.02 -0.80 -1.13
C ARG A 73 -23.37 -1.68 -2.33
N ILE A 74 -22.92 -1.27 -3.49
CA ILE A 74 -23.03 -2.01 -4.75
C ILE A 74 -21.73 -2.78 -4.93
N TYR A 75 -21.83 -4.09 -5.07
CA TYR A 75 -20.69 -4.99 -5.14
C TYR A 75 -20.62 -5.69 -6.49
N LEU A 76 -19.41 -5.82 -7.02
CA LEU A 76 -19.11 -6.77 -8.07
C LEU A 76 -18.06 -7.77 -7.56
N GLU A 77 -18.38 -9.06 -7.61
CA GLU A 77 -17.43 -10.10 -7.21
C GLU A 77 -16.42 -10.37 -8.32
N LYS A 78 -15.12 -10.33 -7.99
CA LYS A 78 -14.03 -10.61 -8.93
C LYS A 78 -12.92 -11.42 -8.26
N THR A 79 -12.15 -12.13 -9.07
CA THR A 79 -10.94 -12.84 -8.62
C THR A 79 -9.73 -11.90 -8.54
N ALA A 80 -9.68 -10.88 -9.40
CA ALA A 80 -8.64 -9.86 -9.46
C ALA A 80 -9.20 -8.51 -9.95
N ILE A 81 -8.45 -7.43 -9.71
CA ILE A 81 -8.75 -6.11 -10.26
C ILE A 81 -8.35 -6.13 -11.74
N PRO A 82 -9.18 -5.60 -12.66
CA PRO A 82 -8.85 -5.57 -14.07
C PRO A 82 -7.64 -4.67 -14.33
N ILE A 83 -6.70 -5.12 -15.17
CA ILE A 83 -5.43 -4.42 -15.46
C ILE A 83 -5.17 -4.17 -16.94
N ALA A 84 -5.98 -4.77 -17.82
CA ALA A 84 -5.93 -4.55 -19.27
C ALA A 84 -7.22 -3.85 -19.73
N LEU A 85 -7.14 -3.13 -20.86
CA LEU A 85 -8.27 -2.33 -21.35
C LEU A 85 -9.52 -3.19 -21.62
N ASP A 86 -9.38 -4.33 -22.30
CA ASP A 86 -10.53 -5.21 -22.58
C ASP A 86 -11.16 -5.77 -21.30
N ASP A 87 -10.35 -6.12 -20.30
CA ASP A 87 -10.84 -6.53 -18.97
C ASP A 87 -11.61 -5.41 -18.28
N ILE A 88 -11.15 -4.16 -18.44
CA ILE A 88 -11.80 -2.97 -17.87
C ILE A 88 -13.13 -2.69 -18.58
N ILE A 89 -13.19 -2.84 -19.91
CA ILE A 89 -14.44 -2.69 -20.67
C ILE A 89 -15.45 -3.76 -20.24
N GLN A 90 -15.01 -5.01 -20.11
CA GLN A 90 -15.87 -6.11 -19.65
C GLN A 90 -16.32 -5.89 -18.19
N PHE A 91 -15.40 -5.51 -17.31
CA PHE A 91 -15.71 -5.10 -15.94
C PHE A 91 -16.77 -3.99 -15.90
N THR A 92 -16.64 -2.98 -16.77
CA THR A 92 -17.55 -1.83 -16.82
C THR A 92 -18.97 -2.28 -17.16
N LYS A 93 -19.14 -3.17 -18.14
CA LYS A 93 -20.46 -3.74 -18.50
C LYS A 93 -21.10 -4.47 -17.32
N GLU A 94 -20.34 -5.33 -16.65
CA GLU A 94 -20.84 -6.08 -15.49
C GLU A 94 -21.18 -5.18 -14.31
N ALA A 95 -20.34 -4.18 -14.04
CA ALA A 95 -20.55 -3.22 -12.97
C ALA A 95 -21.78 -2.34 -13.20
N MET A 96 -22.05 -1.94 -14.46
CA MET A 96 -23.26 -1.20 -14.81
C MET A 96 -24.53 -2.01 -14.53
N ILE A 97 -24.52 -3.33 -14.79
CA ILE A 97 -25.65 -4.21 -14.44
C ILE A 97 -25.94 -4.15 -12.93
N GLU A 98 -24.90 -4.15 -12.09
CA GLU A 98 -25.08 -4.05 -10.63
C GLU A 98 -25.57 -2.67 -10.18
N ILE A 99 -25.09 -1.59 -10.81
CA ILE A 99 -25.54 -0.22 -10.51
C ILE A 99 -27.00 -0.03 -10.92
N GLU A 100 -27.42 -0.57 -12.05
CA GLU A 100 -28.78 -0.44 -12.60
C GLU A 100 -29.85 -1.20 -11.81
N LYS A 101 -29.46 -2.09 -10.88
CA LYS A 101 -30.38 -2.68 -9.89
C LYS A 101 -30.86 -1.67 -8.85
N VAL A 102 -30.33 -0.45 -8.85
CA VAL A 102 -30.77 0.64 -7.98
C VAL A 102 -31.90 1.42 -8.67
N ASP A 103 -33.07 1.47 -8.03
CA ASP A 103 -34.31 2.04 -8.60
C ASP A 103 -34.36 3.59 -8.60
N TYR A 104 -33.22 4.27 -8.62
CA TYR A 104 -33.13 5.73 -8.74
C TYR A 104 -31.84 6.16 -9.45
N GLU A 105 -31.88 7.35 -10.05
CA GLU A 105 -30.74 7.96 -10.72
C GLU A 105 -29.93 8.84 -9.76
N TYR A 106 -28.61 8.82 -9.91
CA TYR A 106 -27.72 9.69 -9.15
C TYR A 106 -27.64 11.07 -9.80
N LYS A 107 -27.56 12.12 -8.98
CA LYS A 107 -27.29 13.48 -9.43
C LYS A 107 -25.80 13.73 -9.58
N ASN A 108 -24.99 13.12 -8.72
CA ASN A 108 -23.54 13.24 -8.79
C ASN A 108 -22.86 11.88 -8.72
N ILE A 109 -21.79 11.72 -9.48
CA ILE A 109 -20.86 10.60 -9.36
C ILE A 109 -19.45 11.13 -9.10
N THR A 110 -18.70 10.43 -8.25
CA THR A 110 -17.27 10.70 -8.04
C THR A 110 -16.46 9.44 -8.29
N SER A 111 -15.40 9.53 -9.09
CA SER A 111 -14.44 8.43 -9.29
C SER A 111 -13.00 8.87 -9.04
N ARG A 112 -12.14 7.93 -8.65
CA ARG A 112 -10.71 8.21 -8.34
C ARG A 112 -9.73 7.26 -9.01
N SER A 113 -8.64 7.81 -9.53
CA SER A 113 -7.81 7.23 -10.59
C SER A 113 -6.73 6.20 -10.23
N TRP A 114 -6.45 5.90 -8.95
CA TRP A 114 -5.41 4.88 -8.66
C TRP A 114 -5.74 3.51 -9.28
N THR A 115 -7.03 3.24 -9.43
CA THR A 115 -7.60 2.15 -10.22
C THR A 115 -8.36 2.75 -11.40
N ILE A 116 -7.76 2.68 -12.58
CA ILE A 116 -8.23 3.34 -13.81
C ILE A 116 -9.65 2.89 -14.18
N ASP A 117 -10.00 1.64 -13.88
CA ASP A 117 -11.34 1.05 -14.04
C ASP A 117 -12.46 1.90 -13.44
N SER A 118 -12.20 2.62 -12.35
CA SER A 118 -13.20 3.46 -11.70
C SER A 118 -13.59 4.68 -12.56
N HIS A 119 -12.67 5.18 -13.39
CA HIS A 119 -12.99 6.22 -14.38
C HIS A 119 -13.77 5.69 -15.57
N PHE A 120 -13.45 4.48 -16.05
CA PHE A 120 -14.19 3.85 -17.15
C PHE A 120 -15.65 3.54 -16.76
N LEU A 121 -15.86 3.07 -15.53
CA LEU A 121 -17.22 2.87 -15.01
C LEU A 121 -18.00 4.19 -14.86
N ALA A 122 -17.34 5.23 -14.36
CA ALA A 122 -17.95 6.55 -14.26
C ALA A 122 -18.29 7.16 -15.63
N LEU A 123 -17.41 6.96 -16.62
CA LEU A 123 -17.65 7.35 -18.00
C LEU A 123 -18.89 6.66 -18.56
N GLU A 124 -18.99 5.33 -18.43
CA GLU A 124 -20.14 4.59 -18.95
C GLU A 124 -21.46 5.05 -18.30
N TYR A 125 -21.44 5.32 -16.98
CA TYR A 125 -22.59 5.90 -16.29
C TYR A 125 -22.94 7.30 -16.83
N LYS A 126 -21.96 8.19 -17.02
CA LYS A 126 -22.14 9.55 -17.57
C LYS A 126 -22.71 9.52 -19.00
N LEU A 127 -22.24 8.60 -19.84
CA LEU A 127 -22.74 8.44 -21.20
C LEU A 127 -24.20 7.96 -21.23
N LYS A 128 -24.61 7.11 -20.28
CA LYS A 128 -26.00 6.64 -20.14
C LYS A 128 -26.92 7.66 -19.47
N HIS A 129 -26.38 8.48 -18.57
CA HIS A 129 -27.11 9.51 -17.81
C HIS A 129 -26.47 10.90 -18.01
N PRO A 130 -26.71 11.58 -19.16
CA PRO A 130 -25.98 12.80 -19.52
C PRO A 130 -26.06 13.95 -18.49
N ASN A 131 -27.16 13.98 -17.71
CA ASN A 131 -27.43 15.02 -16.70
C ASN A 131 -26.69 14.78 -15.37
N VAL A 132 -26.03 13.63 -15.16
CA VAL A 132 -25.26 13.39 -13.94
C VAL A 132 -24.02 14.29 -13.91
N CYS A 133 -23.72 14.89 -12.77
CA CYS A 133 -22.47 15.62 -12.57
C CYS A 133 -21.35 14.66 -12.16
N TRP A 134 -20.37 14.47 -13.03
CA TRP A 134 -19.21 13.64 -12.78
C TRP A 134 -18.01 14.45 -12.31
N THR A 135 -17.56 14.19 -11.08
CA THR A 135 -16.25 14.60 -10.59
C THR A 135 -15.22 13.47 -10.75
N ALA A 136 -14.21 13.68 -11.61
CA ALA A 136 -13.07 12.78 -11.74
C ALA A 136 -11.90 13.27 -10.89
N GLU A 137 -11.40 12.44 -9.98
CA GLU A 137 -10.29 12.79 -9.10
C GLU A 137 -9.03 11.97 -9.40
N PHE A 138 -7.92 12.65 -9.64
CA PHE A 138 -6.64 12.00 -9.88
C PHE A 138 -5.85 11.82 -8.59
N SER A 139 -5.26 10.63 -8.38
CA SER A 139 -4.33 10.42 -7.26
C SER A 139 -2.94 10.94 -7.56
N ASP A 140 -2.35 10.44 -8.64
CA ASP A 140 -1.02 10.74 -9.17
C ASP A 140 -1.15 10.76 -10.72
N PRO A 141 -0.14 11.25 -11.48
CA PRO A 141 -0.10 11.05 -12.92
C PRO A 141 -0.22 9.57 -13.29
N LEU A 142 -1.11 9.26 -14.24
CA LEU A 142 -1.33 7.91 -14.75
C LEU A 142 -0.42 7.65 -15.95
N LEU A 143 -0.40 8.55 -16.94
CA LEU A 143 0.32 8.37 -18.19
C LEU A 143 1.82 8.23 -17.97
N TYR A 144 2.38 9.04 -17.08
CA TYR A 144 3.81 9.06 -16.77
C TYR A 144 4.11 8.31 -15.47
N ASP A 145 5.22 7.56 -15.46
CA ASP A 145 5.74 6.88 -14.28
C ASP A 145 6.62 7.80 -13.42
N LEU A 146 7.18 7.26 -12.32
CA LEU A 146 8.05 8.01 -11.40
C LEU A 146 9.37 8.49 -12.03
N ASN A 147 9.68 8.09 -13.26
CA ASN A 147 10.86 8.48 -14.03
C ASN A 147 10.49 9.33 -15.25
N ASN A 148 9.27 9.90 -15.24
CA ASN A 148 8.71 10.65 -16.34
C ASN A 148 8.75 9.90 -17.69
N LYS A 149 8.57 8.58 -17.64
CA LYS A 149 8.42 7.75 -18.83
C LYS A 149 6.95 7.43 -19.03
N VAL A 150 6.51 7.50 -20.28
CA VAL A 150 5.20 7.00 -20.67
C VAL A 150 5.10 5.55 -20.22
N ARG A 151 4.08 5.24 -19.41
CA ARG A 151 3.85 3.88 -18.93
C ARG A 151 3.57 2.99 -20.13
N PRO A 152 4.27 1.85 -20.25
CA PRO A 152 4.00 0.93 -21.34
C PRO A 152 2.56 0.43 -21.20
N SER A 153 1.79 0.61 -22.27
CA SER A 153 0.51 -0.05 -22.46
C SER A 153 0.72 -1.08 -23.55
N ASN A 154 0.64 -2.36 -23.20
CA ASN A 154 0.53 -3.43 -24.20
C ASN A 154 -0.92 -3.58 -24.69
N SER A 155 -1.83 -2.71 -24.25
CA SER A 155 -3.24 -2.74 -24.61
C SER A 155 -3.46 -1.85 -25.84
N VAL A 156 -3.73 -2.49 -26.96
CA VAL A 156 -4.37 -1.90 -28.15
C VAL A 156 -5.88 -1.92 -27.90
N ILE A 157 -6.60 -0.90 -28.35
CA ILE A 157 -8.07 -0.90 -28.33
C ILE A 157 -8.58 -1.87 -29.41
N HIS A 158 -8.84 -3.12 -29.04
CA HIS A 158 -9.42 -4.10 -29.96
C HIS A 158 -10.94 -3.94 -30.11
N ASN A 159 -11.58 -3.29 -29.15
CA ASN A 159 -13.02 -3.11 -29.14
C ASN A 159 -13.46 -1.95 -30.04
N GLN A 160 -13.72 -2.26 -31.31
CA GLN A 160 -14.17 -1.29 -32.31
C GLN A 160 -15.47 -0.58 -31.91
N VAL A 161 -16.40 -1.28 -31.25
CA VAL A 161 -17.67 -0.71 -30.77
C VAL A 161 -17.41 0.38 -29.72
N PHE A 162 -16.47 0.14 -28.80
CA PHE A 162 -16.06 1.13 -27.82
C PHE A 162 -15.42 2.34 -28.51
N LEU A 163 -14.49 2.11 -29.45
CA LEU A 163 -13.82 3.18 -30.20
C LEU A 163 -14.82 4.09 -30.92
N GLU A 164 -15.72 3.51 -31.71
CA GLU A 164 -16.75 4.24 -32.47
C GLU A 164 -17.72 4.97 -31.55
N LYS A 165 -18.14 4.35 -30.44
CA LYS A 165 -19.02 4.98 -29.44
C LYS A 165 -18.37 6.24 -28.86
N ILE A 166 -17.11 6.15 -28.46
CA ILE A 166 -16.39 7.28 -27.85
C ILE A 166 -16.18 8.39 -28.90
N ASN A 167 -15.66 8.06 -30.09
CA ASN A 167 -15.38 9.07 -31.13
C ASN A 167 -16.65 9.77 -31.60
N LYS A 168 -17.77 9.06 -31.77
CA LYS A 168 -19.07 9.68 -32.07
C LYS A 168 -19.54 10.65 -30.98
N THR A 169 -19.24 10.33 -29.71
CA THR A 169 -19.57 11.23 -28.60
C THR A 169 -18.66 12.46 -28.60
N ILE A 170 -17.38 12.30 -28.91
CA ILE A 170 -16.43 13.40 -29.11
C ILE A 170 -16.92 14.32 -30.25
N ASP A 171 -17.35 13.76 -31.38
CA ASP A 171 -17.93 14.53 -32.49
C ASP A 171 -19.14 15.35 -32.03
N THR A 172 -19.98 14.79 -31.16
CA THR A 172 -21.14 15.51 -30.62
C THR A 172 -20.71 16.71 -29.77
N ILE A 173 -19.61 16.58 -29.01
CA ILE A 173 -19.04 17.67 -28.20
C ILE A 173 -18.42 18.75 -29.12
N ASN A 174 -17.61 18.35 -30.10
CA ASN A 174 -16.97 19.28 -31.04
C ASN A 174 -18.01 20.07 -31.85
N ASN A 175 -19.12 19.43 -32.23
CA ASN A 175 -20.21 20.10 -32.95
C ASN A 175 -21.13 20.96 -32.06
N ASN A 176 -20.97 20.92 -30.73
CA ASN A 176 -21.81 21.70 -29.82
C ASN A 176 -21.30 23.13 -29.68
N LYS A 177 -21.95 24.05 -30.40
CA LYS A 177 -21.63 25.49 -30.40
C LYS A 177 -21.78 26.20 -29.04
N SER A 178 -22.38 25.56 -28.02
CA SER A 178 -22.42 26.13 -26.67
C SER A 178 -21.14 25.94 -25.86
N ILE A 179 -20.21 25.11 -26.36
CA ILE A 179 -18.92 24.85 -25.72
C ILE A 179 -17.87 25.64 -26.50
N ASP A 180 -17.19 26.58 -25.83
CA ASP A 180 -16.13 27.38 -26.43
C ASP A 180 -14.83 26.57 -26.51
N LEU A 181 -14.72 25.76 -27.56
CA LEU A 181 -13.50 25.01 -27.87
C LEU A 181 -12.60 25.83 -28.78
N LYS A 182 -11.36 26.06 -28.35
CA LYS A 182 -10.33 26.71 -29.19
C LYS A 182 -9.90 25.83 -30.36
N GLU A 183 -9.91 24.51 -30.14
CA GLU A 183 -9.57 23.47 -31.11
C GLU A 183 -10.47 22.25 -30.85
N ASP A 184 -10.77 21.49 -31.90
CA ASP A 184 -11.53 20.25 -31.79
C ASP A 184 -10.82 19.25 -30.87
N LEU A 185 -11.59 18.57 -30.03
CA LEU A 185 -11.09 17.49 -29.21
C LEU A 185 -10.71 16.31 -30.12
N PRO A 186 -9.49 15.74 -29.97
CA PRO A 186 -9.04 14.65 -30.83
C PRO A 186 -9.81 13.36 -30.60
N HIS A 187 -9.99 12.58 -31.67
CA HIS A 187 -10.47 11.21 -31.57
C HIS A 187 -9.44 10.33 -30.84
N ILE A 188 -9.95 9.29 -30.16
CA ILE A 188 -9.09 8.22 -29.67
C ILE A 188 -8.75 7.26 -30.81
N ASN A 189 -7.54 6.68 -30.74
CA ASN A 189 -6.98 5.79 -31.76
C ASN A 189 -6.82 4.36 -31.22
N PRO A 190 -6.77 3.32 -32.08
CA PRO A 190 -6.52 1.95 -31.65
C PRO A 190 -5.24 1.77 -30.84
N ASP A 191 -4.21 2.59 -31.08
CA ASP A 191 -2.93 2.53 -30.39
C ASP A 191 -2.90 3.32 -29.06
N ASP A 192 -3.99 4.00 -28.71
CA ASP A 192 -4.07 4.76 -27.46
C ASP A 192 -4.11 3.82 -26.25
N GLY A 193 -3.06 3.90 -25.43
CA GLY A 193 -2.88 3.02 -24.29
C GLY A 193 -3.82 3.30 -23.12
N LEU A 194 -3.99 2.30 -22.25
CA LEU A 194 -4.86 2.38 -21.07
C LEU A 194 -4.61 3.61 -20.18
N TYR A 195 -3.34 3.96 -19.94
CA TYR A 195 -2.99 5.09 -19.08
C TYR A 195 -3.29 6.46 -19.74
N LEU A 196 -3.12 6.55 -21.07
CA LEU A 196 -3.51 7.74 -21.83
C LEU A 196 -5.03 7.93 -21.76
N LEU A 197 -5.79 6.89 -22.07
CA LEU A 197 -7.25 6.90 -22.00
C LEU A 197 -7.77 7.15 -20.58
N GLY A 198 -7.07 6.61 -19.58
CA GLY A 198 -7.39 6.82 -18.16
C GLY A 198 -7.31 8.28 -17.71
N GLU A 199 -6.54 9.11 -18.41
CA GLU A 199 -6.53 10.57 -18.21
C GLU A 199 -7.45 11.28 -19.20
N TYR A 200 -7.38 10.92 -20.49
CA TYR A 200 -8.09 11.61 -21.57
C TYR A 200 -9.61 11.55 -21.41
N LEU A 201 -10.16 10.37 -21.12
CA LEU A 201 -11.60 10.21 -21.07
C LEU A 201 -12.22 11.03 -19.91
N PRO A 202 -11.68 11.03 -18.69
CA PRO A 202 -12.08 12.00 -17.67
C PRO A 202 -11.89 13.46 -18.11
N TYR A 203 -10.78 13.78 -18.77
CA TYR A 203 -10.54 15.14 -19.26
C TYR A 203 -11.64 15.62 -20.21
N VAL A 204 -12.12 14.77 -21.10
CA VAL A 204 -13.19 15.10 -22.04
C VAL A 204 -14.55 15.13 -21.36
N PHE A 205 -14.92 14.04 -20.66
CA PHE A 205 -16.32 13.76 -20.31
C PHE A 205 -16.72 14.12 -18.88
N ALA A 206 -15.78 14.32 -17.96
CA ALA A 206 -16.12 14.74 -16.60
C ALA A 206 -16.52 16.22 -16.57
N ASP A 207 -17.51 16.55 -15.75
CA ASP A 207 -17.96 17.93 -15.52
C ASP A 207 -16.98 18.68 -14.60
N LYS A 208 -16.25 17.94 -13.75
CA LYS A 208 -15.23 18.48 -12.86
C LYS A 208 -14.03 17.57 -12.73
N ILE A 209 -12.83 18.14 -12.76
CA ILE A 209 -11.58 17.40 -12.60
C ILE A 209 -10.88 17.87 -11.34
N ARG A 210 -10.45 16.95 -10.49
CA ARG A 210 -9.74 17.27 -9.25
C ARG A 210 -8.34 16.69 -9.26
N PHE A 211 -7.36 17.57 -9.16
CA PHE A 211 -5.96 17.22 -8.91
C PHE A 211 -5.65 17.39 -7.42
N THR A 212 -4.66 16.65 -6.92
CA THR A 212 -4.23 16.75 -5.52
C THR A 212 -3.43 18.01 -5.24
N ASN A 213 -2.70 18.51 -6.23
CA ASN A 213 -1.82 19.67 -6.09
C ASN A 213 -1.60 20.39 -7.43
N HIS A 214 -1.10 21.63 -7.38
CA HIS A 214 -0.91 22.46 -8.58
C HIS A 214 0.17 21.92 -9.52
N ASN A 215 1.24 21.35 -8.96
CA ASN A 215 2.34 20.80 -9.76
C ASN A 215 1.88 19.57 -10.55
N GLN A 216 1.07 18.69 -9.93
CA GLN A 216 0.43 17.56 -10.60
C GLN A 216 -0.38 18.02 -11.81
N ARG A 217 -1.26 19.02 -11.59
CA ARG A 217 -2.10 19.56 -12.66
C ARG A 217 -1.26 20.12 -13.80
N GLU A 218 -0.20 20.86 -13.48
CA GLU A 218 0.68 21.41 -14.51
C GLU A 218 1.34 20.30 -15.33
N ILE A 219 2.00 19.34 -14.68
CA ILE A 219 2.69 18.23 -15.36
C ILE A 219 1.72 17.42 -16.23
N MET A 220 0.59 16.98 -15.65
CA MET A 220 -0.38 16.13 -16.36
C MET A 220 -1.00 16.82 -17.57
N LEU A 221 -1.06 18.16 -17.61
CA LEU A 221 -1.66 18.90 -18.73
C LEU A 221 -0.61 19.46 -19.70
N SER A 222 0.58 19.82 -19.25
CA SER A 222 1.64 20.35 -20.11
C SER A 222 2.35 19.28 -20.93
N GLU A 223 2.43 18.07 -20.38
CA GLU A 223 3.08 16.93 -21.04
C GLU A 223 2.06 16.05 -21.77
N PHE A 224 0.77 16.40 -21.74
CA PHE A 224 -0.26 15.59 -22.37
C PHE A 224 -0.16 15.62 -23.91
N PRO A 225 -0.28 14.48 -24.61
CA PRO A 225 -0.13 14.43 -26.08
C PRO A 225 -1.18 15.23 -26.86
N TYR A 226 -2.35 15.45 -26.27
CA TYR A 226 -3.45 16.19 -26.88
C TYR A 226 -3.52 17.63 -26.38
N ASN A 227 -3.80 18.57 -27.28
CA ASN A 227 -3.90 20.00 -26.95
C ASN A 227 -5.24 20.33 -26.27
N ILE A 228 -5.38 19.90 -25.02
CA ILE A 228 -6.61 20.04 -24.23
C ILE A 228 -6.41 20.78 -22.90
N LYS A 229 -5.22 21.35 -22.69
CA LYS A 229 -4.85 22.00 -21.42
C LYS A 229 -5.85 23.06 -20.99
N ASN A 230 -6.21 24.00 -21.88
CA ASN A 230 -7.14 25.08 -21.55
C ASN A 230 -8.54 24.53 -21.20
N PHE A 231 -9.04 23.60 -22.01
CA PHE A 231 -10.32 22.95 -21.80
C PHE A 231 -10.40 22.24 -20.44
N VAL A 232 -9.36 21.52 -20.05
CA VAL A 232 -9.31 20.87 -18.74
C VAL A 232 -9.16 21.88 -17.61
N MET A 233 -8.36 22.92 -17.80
CA MET A 233 -8.12 23.94 -16.78
C MET A 233 -9.41 24.61 -16.32
N GLU A 234 -10.32 24.94 -17.23
CA GLU A 234 -11.60 25.62 -16.96
C GLU A 234 -12.52 24.85 -16.01
N LYS A 235 -12.48 23.52 -16.06
CA LYS A 235 -13.28 22.63 -15.19
C LYS A 235 -12.46 21.90 -14.13
N SER A 236 -11.20 22.31 -13.94
CA SER A 236 -10.30 21.70 -12.96
C SER A 236 -10.28 22.46 -11.63
N GLU A 237 -10.12 21.72 -10.55
CA GLU A 237 -9.73 22.25 -9.25
C GLU A 237 -8.52 21.53 -8.68
N VAL A 238 -7.86 22.18 -7.72
CA VAL A 238 -6.79 21.58 -6.93
C VAL A 238 -7.27 21.45 -5.50
N LYS A 239 -7.37 20.22 -5.00
CA LYS A 239 -7.75 19.93 -3.62
C LYS A 239 -6.96 18.74 -3.08
N HIS A 240 -6.05 19.01 -2.14
CA HIS A 240 -5.25 17.98 -1.49
C HIS A 240 -6.12 16.98 -0.69
N HIS A 241 -5.49 15.94 -0.17
CA HIS A 241 -6.17 14.92 0.62
C HIS A 241 -6.82 15.54 1.87
N PRO A 242 -8.03 15.13 2.26
CA PRO A 242 -8.72 15.72 3.41
C PRO A 242 -7.98 15.47 4.72
N ILE A 243 -8.02 16.46 5.59
CA ILE A 243 -7.55 16.38 6.98
C ILE A 243 -8.76 15.98 7.83
N LEU A 244 -8.66 14.86 8.56
CA LEU A 244 -9.76 14.46 9.43
C LEU A 244 -9.86 15.38 10.65
N PRO A 245 -11.08 15.68 11.14
CA PRO A 245 -11.26 16.36 12.41
C PRO A 245 -10.59 15.62 13.58
N LYS A 246 -10.04 16.36 14.56
CA LYS A 246 -9.27 15.84 15.71
C LYS A 246 -9.94 14.67 16.44
N LYS A 247 -11.28 14.66 16.55
CA LYS A 247 -12.03 13.56 17.18
C LYS A 247 -11.71 12.18 16.60
N TYR A 248 -11.37 12.10 15.31
CA TYR A 248 -11.08 10.83 14.64
C TYR A 248 -9.71 10.24 15.02
N TYR A 249 -8.80 11.05 15.56
CA TYR A 249 -7.50 10.62 16.08
C TYR A 249 -7.61 9.92 17.44
N HIS A 250 -8.78 9.98 18.07
CA HIS A 250 -9.03 9.39 19.39
C HIS A 250 -10.15 8.34 19.35
N VAL A 251 -10.53 7.86 18.17
CA VAL A 251 -11.53 6.77 18.02
C VAL A 251 -10.97 5.43 18.48
N LYS A 252 -9.67 5.20 18.25
CA LYS A 252 -8.95 4.01 18.70
C LYS A 252 -7.68 4.43 19.41
N GLU A 253 -7.61 4.19 20.71
CA GLU A 253 -6.38 4.40 21.47
C GLU A 253 -5.36 3.30 21.14
N SER A 254 -4.10 3.70 20.97
CA SER A 254 -2.98 2.76 20.86
C SER A 254 -2.39 2.47 22.24
N ASP A 255 -2.15 1.19 22.51
CA ASP A 255 -1.45 0.71 23.71
C ASP A 255 0.08 0.86 23.62
N TYR A 256 0.59 1.44 22.52
CA TYR A 256 2.01 1.67 22.34
C TYR A 256 2.51 2.75 23.31
N ASN A 257 3.37 2.36 24.24
CA ASN A 257 3.91 3.27 25.24
C ASN A 257 4.99 4.18 24.65
N ILE A 258 4.84 5.48 24.86
CA ILE A 258 5.83 6.51 24.50
C ILE A 258 6.50 6.98 25.78
N ASP A 259 7.84 7.00 25.78
CA ASP A 259 8.62 7.50 26.91
C ASP A 259 8.86 9.00 26.74
N ASN A 260 8.18 9.79 27.58
CA ASN A 260 8.23 11.25 27.57
C ASN A 260 9.57 11.83 28.04
N ASN A 261 10.53 11.01 28.47
CA ASN A 261 11.89 11.47 28.77
C ASN A 261 12.73 11.73 27.50
N PHE A 262 12.27 11.26 26.34
CA PHE A 262 12.90 11.43 25.04
C PHE A 262 12.11 12.41 24.17
N ILE A 263 12.78 13.01 23.18
CA ILE A 263 12.08 13.51 21.98
C ILE A 263 11.77 12.30 21.10
N ASN A 264 10.49 12.05 20.84
CA ASN A 264 10.01 10.91 20.08
C ASN A 264 9.66 11.31 18.65
N PHE A 265 10.50 10.87 17.70
CA PHE A 265 10.30 11.04 16.27
C PHE A 265 9.51 9.86 15.70
N GLY A 266 8.51 10.13 14.86
CA GLY A 266 7.71 9.11 14.20
C GLY A 266 7.91 9.07 12.70
N TYR A 267 8.16 7.88 12.15
CA TYR A 267 8.11 7.62 10.72
C TYR A 267 7.13 6.49 10.41
N PHE A 268 6.13 6.78 9.57
CA PHE A 268 5.10 5.80 9.21
C PHE A 268 5.13 5.46 7.73
N GLY A 269 5.02 4.16 7.44
CA GLY A 269 4.83 3.62 6.11
C GLY A 269 6.02 2.84 5.59
N THR A 270 5.92 2.47 4.32
CA THR A 270 6.88 1.58 3.69
C THR A 270 8.04 2.38 3.11
N TYR A 271 9.27 1.91 3.35
CA TYR A 271 10.45 2.42 2.66
C TYR A 271 10.41 1.90 1.20
N VAL A 272 9.91 2.70 0.25
CA VAL A 272 9.71 2.31 -1.17
C VAL A 272 10.16 3.42 -2.11
N GLY A 273 10.73 3.02 -3.23
CA GLY A 273 11.04 3.88 -4.36
C GLY A 273 12.30 4.69 -4.08
N LYS A 274 12.28 5.93 -4.55
CA LYS A 274 13.42 6.85 -4.44
C LYS A 274 13.54 7.53 -3.06
N ARG A 275 12.60 7.28 -2.15
CA ARG A 275 12.57 7.89 -0.80
C ARG A 275 13.57 7.19 0.14
N HIS A 276 14.77 7.72 0.28
CA HIS A 276 15.75 7.27 1.28
C HIS A 276 15.87 8.24 2.47
N LEU A 277 16.39 7.77 3.62
CA LEU A 277 16.53 8.56 4.85
C LEU A 277 17.99 8.81 5.28
N GLU A 278 18.96 8.57 4.39
CA GLU A 278 20.39 8.67 4.72
C GLU A 278 20.84 10.07 5.21
N TYR A 279 20.25 11.16 4.70
CA TYR A 279 20.52 12.51 5.20
C TYR A 279 19.97 12.75 6.62
N LEU A 280 18.90 12.05 7.00
CA LEU A 280 18.38 12.06 8.35
C LEU A 280 19.31 11.27 9.28
N PHE A 281 19.74 10.07 8.89
CA PHE A 281 20.69 9.28 9.67
C PHE A 281 22.02 10.01 9.86
N TYR A 282 22.52 10.69 8.83
CA TYR A 282 23.71 11.54 8.94
C TYR A 282 23.56 12.61 10.02
N ALA A 283 22.44 13.36 10.02
CA ALA A 283 22.20 14.40 11.00
C ALA A 283 22.20 13.84 12.43
N PHE A 284 21.52 12.72 12.66
CA PHE A 284 21.49 12.07 13.98
C PHE A 284 22.85 11.49 14.39
N GLU A 285 23.63 10.90 13.47
CA GLU A 285 24.96 10.35 13.75
C GLU A 285 25.96 11.41 14.23
N LYS A 286 25.80 12.67 13.79
CA LYS A 286 26.67 13.77 14.24
C LYS A 286 26.40 14.23 15.65
N LEU A 287 25.23 13.92 16.22
CA LEU A 287 24.86 14.43 17.54
C LEU A 287 25.83 13.96 18.63
N HIS A 288 26.08 14.84 19.60
CA HIS A 288 26.84 14.49 20.79
C HIS A 288 26.14 13.36 21.57
N PRO A 289 26.87 12.39 22.18
CA PRO A 289 26.27 11.24 22.87
C PRO A 289 25.22 11.59 23.93
N LYS A 290 25.37 12.73 24.62
CA LYS A 290 24.35 13.20 25.59
C LYS A 290 23.01 13.53 24.93
N ILE A 291 23.02 14.08 23.72
CA ILE A 291 21.80 14.39 22.97
C ILE A 291 21.19 13.10 22.42
N LYS A 292 22.01 12.20 21.85
CA LYS A 292 21.55 10.89 21.34
C LYS A 292 20.76 10.10 22.39
N LYS A 293 21.19 10.13 23.66
CA LYS A 293 20.51 9.50 24.80
C LYS A 293 19.16 10.12 25.18
N ARG A 294 18.75 11.22 24.54
CA ARG A 294 17.46 11.90 24.76
C ARG A 294 16.58 11.88 23.52
N ILE A 295 16.90 11.05 22.53
CA ILE A 295 16.15 10.92 21.28
C ILE A 295 15.68 9.48 21.10
N ARG A 296 14.47 9.32 20.57
CA ARG A 296 13.93 8.05 20.07
C ARG A 296 13.34 8.24 18.68
N ILE A 297 13.61 7.29 17.78
CA ILE A 297 13.03 7.29 16.44
C ILE A 297 12.21 6.01 16.26
N HIS A 298 10.91 6.17 16.06
CA HIS A 298 9.95 5.09 15.95
C HIS A 298 9.58 4.89 14.48
N PHE A 299 9.95 3.74 13.93
CA PHE A 299 9.55 3.31 12.59
C PHE A 299 8.34 2.39 12.68
N PHE A 300 7.27 2.70 11.96
CA PHE A 300 6.10 1.82 11.79
C PHE A 300 6.00 1.43 10.32
N THR A 301 6.50 0.25 9.97
CA THR A 301 6.72 -0.13 8.57
C THR A 301 6.39 -1.59 8.26
N SER A 302 6.00 -1.87 7.02
CA SER A 302 5.84 -3.23 6.51
C SER A 302 7.17 -3.93 6.22
N ASN A 303 8.29 -3.19 6.22
CA ASN A 303 9.62 -3.67 5.84
C ASN A 303 10.60 -3.59 7.02
N ALA A 304 10.16 -4.01 8.21
CA ALA A 304 10.92 -3.88 9.46
C ALA A 304 12.32 -4.51 9.37
N ASN A 305 12.43 -5.72 8.81
CA ASN A 305 13.72 -6.41 8.66
C ASN A 305 14.68 -5.67 7.73
N PHE A 306 14.16 -5.07 6.66
CA PHE A 306 14.97 -4.25 5.77
C PHE A 306 15.55 -3.04 6.51
N ILE A 307 14.73 -2.32 7.29
CA ILE A 307 15.21 -1.17 8.06
C ILE A 307 16.22 -1.61 9.13
N LYS A 308 16.00 -2.74 9.82
CA LYS A 308 16.96 -3.28 10.80
C LYS A 308 18.35 -3.48 10.19
N ASN A 309 18.40 -4.08 9.00
CA ASN A 309 19.66 -4.31 8.28
C ASN A 309 20.23 -2.99 7.74
N LEU A 310 19.37 -2.07 7.30
CA LEU A 310 19.80 -0.76 6.80
C LEU A 310 20.56 0.00 7.88
N ILE A 311 20.11 -0.03 9.14
CA ILE A 311 20.68 0.80 10.22
C ILE A 311 21.69 0.08 11.12
N SER A 312 22.04 -1.18 10.85
CA SER A 312 22.73 -2.05 11.82
C SER A 312 24.13 -1.57 12.24
N ASP A 313 24.74 -0.74 11.42
CA ASP A 313 26.07 -0.16 11.56
C ASP A 313 26.05 1.28 12.09
N LEU A 314 24.86 1.88 12.27
CA LEU A 314 24.72 3.24 12.77
C LEU A 314 24.91 3.28 14.29
N SER A 315 25.63 4.29 14.80
CA SER A 315 25.81 4.48 16.24
C SER A 315 24.49 4.85 16.97
N ILE A 316 23.50 5.39 16.25
CA ILE A 316 22.16 5.69 16.74
C ILE A 316 21.21 4.49 16.70
N SER A 317 21.66 3.31 16.25
CA SER A 317 20.79 2.13 16.11
C SER A 317 20.03 1.79 17.41
N GLU A 318 20.67 1.97 18.57
CA GLU A 318 20.04 1.79 19.88
C GLU A 318 18.92 2.80 20.18
N SER A 319 18.92 3.96 19.51
CA SER A 319 17.89 5.01 19.62
C SER A 319 16.72 4.77 18.66
N ILE A 320 16.83 3.82 17.74
CA ILE A 320 15.81 3.52 16.73
C ILE A 320 15.00 2.30 17.14
N ILE A 321 13.69 2.47 17.23
CA ILE A 321 12.72 1.41 17.54
C ILE A 321 11.96 1.07 16.26
N ILE A 322 12.02 -0.19 15.84
CA ILE A 322 11.38 -0.65 14.59
C ILE A 322 10.18 -1.53 14.93
N ASN A 323 9.01 -1.03 14.56
CA ASN A 323 7.71 -1.65 14.74
C ASN A 323 7.12 -2.12 13.40
N ASN A 324 6.16 -3.04 13.48
CA ASN A 324 5.34 -3.40 12.34
C ASN A 324 4.40 -2.24 11.95
N GLN A 325 3.90 -2.28 10.72
CA GLN A 325 2.83 -1.40 10.28
C GLN A 325 1.57 -1.58 11.15
N VAL A 326 0.95 -0.47 11.54
CA VAL A 326 -0.29 -0.40 12.33
C VAL A 326 -1.52 -0.11 11.46
N SER A 327 -2.72 -0.33 12.01
CA SER A 327 -4.00 0.00 11.38
C SER A 327 -4.19 1.52 11.19
N LEU A 328 -5.11 1.97 10.33
CA LEU A 328 -5.28 3.40 10.06
C LEU A 328 -5.67 4.19 11.32
N LEU A 329 -6.67 3.72 12.09
CA LEU A 329 -7.13 4.45 13.28
C LEU A 329 -6.07 4.48 14.39
N GLU A 330 -5.32 3.39 14.55
CA GLU A 330 -4.20 3.34 15.49
C GLU A 330 -3.05 4.25 15.04
N PHE A 331 -2.76 4.30 13.73
CA PHE A 331 -1.81 5.25 13.15
C PHE A 331 -2.20 6.71 13.46
N LEU A 332 -3.48 7.07 13.28
CA LEU A 332 -3.96 8.41 13.60
C LEU A 332 -3.71 8.72 15.08
N ASN A 333 -4.09 7.82 15.99
CA ASN A 333 -3.84 8.05 17.42
C ASN A 333 -2.35 8.15 17.77
N LEU A 334 -1.52 7.23 17.28
CA LEU A 334 -0.08 7.26 17.50
C LEU A 334 0.54 8.57 17.00
N SER A 335 0.05 9.10 15.88
CA SER A 335 0.55 10.36 15.33
C SER A 335 0.36 11.54 16.29
N THR A 336 -0.60 11.51 17.23
CA THR A 336 -0.78 12.56 18.24
C THR A 336 0.10 12.39 19.48
N LYS A 337 0.74 11.22 19.65
CA LYS A 337 1.56 10.88 20.83
C LYS A 337 3.04 11.16 20.63
N LEU A 338 3.46 11.34 19.38
CA LEU A 338 4.85 11.59 19.00
C LEU A 338 5.12 13.10 18.95
N ASP A 339 6.34 13.50 19.28
CA ASP A 339 6.71 14.91 19.29
C ASP A 339 6.88 15.47 17.88
N ILE A 340 7.49 14.67 16.99
CA ILE A 340 7.85 15.09 15.63
C ILE A 340 7.56 13.98 14.63
N LEU A 341 6.76 14.28 13.61
CA LEU A 341 6.41 13.37 12.53
C LEU A 341 7.26 13.66 11.29
N ILE A 342 7.95 12.64 10.79
CA ILE A 342 8.85 12.74 9.64
C ILE A 342 8.10 12.36 8.37
N VAL A 343 8.11 13.26 7.38
CA VAL A 343 7.57 13.02 6.04
C VAL A 343 8.55 13.51 4.98
N ASN A 344 8.66 12.80 3.86
CA ASN A 344 9.56 13.18 2.78
C ASN A 344 8.90 13.10 1.40
N ASP A 345 9.30 14.02 0.54
CA ASP A 345 8.95 13.98 -0.89
C ASP A 345 9.59 12.77 -1.58
N THR A 346 8.98 12.37 -2.70
CA THR A 346 9.69 11.53 -3.66
C THR A 346 10.67 12.44 -4.41
N PRO A 347 11.97 12.13 -4.50
CA PRO A 347 12.86 12.89 -5.38
C PRO A 347 12.47 12.69 -6.84
N THR A 348 12.29 13.80 -7.56
CA THR A 348 11.85 13.84 -8.96
C THR A 348 12.61 14.83 -9.84
N LYS A 349 13.45 15.71 -9.28
CA LYS A 349 14.14 16.82 -10.00
C LYS A 349 14.90 16.42 -11.27
N LYS A 350 15.27 15.14 -11.41
CA LYS A 350 15.96 14.60 -12.60
C LYS A 350 15.02 14.18 -13.73
N ASP A 351 13.80 13.84 -13.37
CA ASP A 351 12.83 13.22 -14.27
C ASP A 351 11.71 14.21 -14.62
N PHE A 352 11.31 15.04 -13.66
CA PHE A 352 10.25 16.03 -13.82
C PHE A 352 10.79 17.45 -13.70
N LYS A 353 10.21 18.37 -14.47
CA LYS A 353 10.46 19.81 -14.34
C LYS A 353 10.05 20.36 -12.97
N ILE A 354 8.99 19.80 -12.40
CA ILE A 354 8.49 20.14 -11.07
C ILE A 354 7.85 18.89 -10.44
N ASN A 355 8.01 18.70 -9.14
CA ASN A 355 7.51 17.52 -8.45
C ASN A 355 5.96 17.44 -8.47
N PRO A 356 5.36 16.46 -9.17
CA PRO A 356 3.91 16.35 -9.25
C PRO A 356 3.29 15.65 -8.03
N TYR A 357 4.10 15.07 -7.14
CA TYR A 357 3.61 14.23 -6.06
C TYR A 357 3.42 15.04 -4.77
N LEU A 358 2.44 14.63 -3.97
CA LEU A 358 2.24 15.12 -2.60
C LEU A 358 2.07 13.92 -1.67
N PRO A 359 2.93 13.72 -0.65
CA PRO A 359 2.79 12.59 0.26
C PRO A 359 1.42 12.57 0.95
N SER A 360 0.67 11.48 0.75
CA SER A 360 -0.70 11.35 1.28
C SER A 360 -0.79 11.47 2.80
N LYS A 361 0.27 11.09 3.52
CA LYS A 361 0.35 11.15 4.99
C LYS A 361 0.44 12.57 5.53
N LEU A 362 0.86 13.55 4.73
CA LEU A 362 0.95 14.93 5.18
C LEU A 362 -0.40 15.42 5.71
N ALA A 363 -1.50 15.09 5.02
CA ALA A 363 -2.85 15.43 5.48
C ALA A 363 -3.19 14.81 6.84
N ASP A 364 -2.73 13.58 7.10
CA ASP A 364 -2.93 12.93 8.40
C ASP A 364 -2.06 13.55 9.50
N TYR A 365 -0.84 13.97 9.17
CA TYR A 365 0.04 14.63 10.14
C TYR A 365 -0.48 16.02 10.51
N LEU A 366 -0.97 16.78 9.55
CA LEU A 366 -1.54 18.11 9.79
C LEU A 366 -2.71 18.07 10.79
N GLY A 367 -3.52 17.01 10.79
CA GLY A 367 -4.62 16.86 11.74
C GLY A 367 -4.23 16.30 13.11
N SER A 368 -3.01 15.77 13.26
CA SER A 368 -2.54 15.14 14.51
C SER A 368 -2.26 16.15 15.62
N GLY A 369 -1.83 17.37 15.24
CA GLY A 369 -1.35 18.39 16.16
C GLY A 369 0.11 18.24 16.60
N SER A 370 0.81 17.18 16.19
CA SER A 370 2.25 17.03 16.41
C SER A 370 3.05 17.85 15.40
N ASP A 371 4.26 18.26 15.78
CA ASP A 371 5.15 18.98 14.86
C ASP A 371 5.56 18.08 13.70
N ILE A 372 5.86 18.68 12.55
CA ILE A 372 6.22 17.96 11.33
C ILE A 372 7.61 18.38 10.90
N TRP A 373 8.50 17.39 10.72
CA TRP A 373 9.73 17.55 9.97
C TRP A 373 9.52 17.05 8.54
N ALA A 374 9.34 18.02 7.63
CA ALA A 374 9.23 17.76 6.21
C ALA A 374 10.60 17.81 5.53
N ILE A 375 10.93 16.76 4.79
CA ILE A 375 12.10 16.72 3.92
C ILE A 375 11.61 16.91 2.49
N CYS A 376 11.79 18.12 1.97
CA CYS A 376 11.20 18.59 0.74
C CYS A 376 12.14 18.46 -0.46
N GLU A 377 11.59 18.23 -1.64
CA GLU A 377 12.24 18.69 -2.86
C GLU A 377 11.97 20.19 -3.02
N GLU A 378 12.95 20.98 -3.43
CA GLU A 378 12.74 22.42 -3.72
C GLU A 378 11.59 22.61 -4.70
N ASP A 379 10.74 23.62 -4.47
CA ASP A 379 9.57 23.97 -5.27
C ASP A 379 8.46 22.89 -5.37
N SER A 380 8.59 21.80 -4.59
CA SER A 380 7.55 20.79 -4.49
C SER A 380 6.27 21.35 -3.88
N SER A 381 5.18 20.59 -4.02
CA SER A 381 3.92 20.96 -3.35
C SER A 381 4.05 20.94 -1.83
N MET A 382 4.88 20.04 -1.27
CA MET A 382 5.13 19.98 0.18
C MET A 382 5.98 21.15 0.68
N ASP A 383 6.98 21.60 -0.09
CA ASP A 383 7.83 22.74 0.28
C ASP A 383 7.02 24.03 0.49
N LYS A 384 5.92 24.18 -0.26
CA LYS A 384 5.01 25.32 -0.17
C LYS A 384 4.15 25.34 1.09
N PHE A 385 4.10 24.26 1.87
CA PHE A 385 3.39 24.25 3.16
C PHE A 385 4.18 25.01 4.23
N LYS A 386 3.46 25.74 5.08
CA LYS A 386 4.02 26.36 6.28
C LYS A 386 4.15 25.30 7.38
N LEU A 387 5.32 24.67 7.45
CA LEU A 387 5.65 23.63 8.44
C LEU A 387 6.79 24.13 9.36
N PRO A 388 6.83 23.67 10.63
CA PRO A 388 7.78 24.19 11.61
C PRO A 388 9.23 23.82 11.27
N TYR A 389 9.44 22.64 10.70
CA TYR A 389 10.76 22.10 10.39
C TYR A 389 10.79 21.63 8.94
N LYS A 390 11.66 22.24 8.11
CA LYS A 390 11.84 21.90 6.70
C LYS A 390 13.31 21.75 6.36
N SER A 391 13.71 20.57 5.88
CA SER A 391 15.01 20.33 5.25
C SER A 391 14.81 19.91 3.79
N TYR A 392 15.90 19.82 3.04
CA TYR A 392 15.84 19.55 1.60
C TYR A 392 16.49 18.21 1.23
N LEU A 393 15.88 17.52 0.26
CA LEU A 393 16.42 16.29 -0.30
C LEU A 393 17.84 16.54 -0.81
N ASN A 394 18.76 15.65 -0.47
CA ASN A 394 20.17 15.71 -0.82
C ASN A 394 20.97 16.86 -0.17
N ASP A 395 20.34 17.71 0.63
CA ASP A 395 21.02 18.69 1.46
C ASP A 395 21.15 18.17 2.90
N TYR A 396 22.26 17.46 3.13
CA TYR A 396 22.65 16.93 4.43
C TYR A 396 22.82 18.04 5.48
N LYS A 397 23.23 19.25 5.06
CA LYS A 397 23.43 20.36 5.97
C LYS A 397 22.10 20.92 6.46
N SER A 398 21.13 21.12 5.55
CA SER A 398 19.78 21.52 5.96
C SER A 398 19.15 20.55 6.97
N SER A 399 19.41 19.24 6.82
CA SER A 399 18.90 18.23 7.76
C SER A 399 19.58 18.32 9.14
N GLU A 400 20.88 18.65 9.17
CA GLU A 400 21.59 18.94 10.42
C GLU A 400 21.05 20.20 11.09
N ASP A 401 20.87 21.28 10.33
CA ASP A 401 20.42 22.58 10.85
C ASP A 401 19.01 22.49 11.43
N VAL A 402 18.11 21.78 10.76
CA VAL A 402 16.76 21.50 11.27
C VAL A 402 16.79 20.64 12.53
N LEU A 403 17.64 19.62 12.58
CA LEU A 403 17.77 18.80 13.78
C LEU A 403 18.33 19.62 14.96
N HIS A 404 19.28 20.52 14.70
CA HIS A 404 19.78 21.46 15.70
C HIS A 404 18.67 22.39 16.19
N GLN A 405 17.84 22.92 15.30
CA GLN A 405 16.68 23.74 15.65
C GLN A 405 15.71 22.96 16.55
N ILE A 406 15.35 21.73 16.15
CA ILE A 406 14.50 20.83 16.93
C ILE A 406 15.06 20.62 18.35
N ILE A 407 16.37 20.39 18.47
CA ILE A 407 17.02 20.19 19.77
C ILE A 407 16.98 21.47 20.60
N GLN A 408 17.17 22.64 19.99
CA GLN A 408 17.05 23.92 20.70
C GLN A 408 15.62 24.15 21.22
N ASP A 409 14.62 23.81 20.41
CA ASP A 409 13.21 24.01 20.73
C ASP A 409 12.70 23.03 21.80
N LYS A 410 13.18 21.77 21.77
CA LYS A 410 12.66 20.68 22.63
C LYS A 410 13.60 20.29 23.78
N LEU A 411 14.90 20.57 23.69
CA LEU A 411 15.93 20.27 24.70
C LEU A 411 16.88 21.47 24.89
N PRO A 412 16.37 22.63 25.33
CA PRO A 412 17.15 23.87 25.44
C PRO A 412 18.34 23.75 26.42
N ASP A 413 18.26 22.83 27.40
CA ASP A 413 19.33 22.51 28.34
C ASP A 413 20.56 21.84 27.70
N LEU A 414 20.38 21.24 26.51
CA LEU A 414 21.45 20.55 25.78
C LEU A 414 22.02 21.36 24.60
N LYS A 415 21.58 22.61 24.39
CA LYS A 415 22.02 23.45 23.26
C LYS A 415 23.54 23.58 23.16
N ASP A 416 24.25 23.67 24.29
CA ASP A 416 25.71 23.83 24.33
C ASP A 416 26.48 22.60 23.83
N TYR A 417 25.80 21.46 23.66
CA TYR A 417 26.38 20.24 23.11
C TYR A 417 26.25 20.13 21.58
N LEU A 418 25.46 21.00 20.93
CA LEU A 418 25.30 21.01 19.48
C LEU A 418 26.63 21.30 18.75
N ASN A 419 27.48 22.14 19.35
CA ASN A 419 28.79 22.51 18.78
C ASN A 419 29.94 21.63 19.28
N LYS A 420 29.67 20.63 20.14
CA LYS A 420 30.69 19.76 20.76
C LYS A 420 30.80 18.39 20.10
N THR A 421 30.47 18.30 18.82
CA THR A 421 30.51 17.05 18.06
C THR A 421 31.92 16.79 17.54
N ASN A 422 32.35 15.52 17.53
CA ASN A 422 33.68 15.14 17.06
C ASN A 422 33.79 15.01 15.53
N MET A 423 32.67 15.14 14.80
CA MET A 423 32.63 15.02 13.33
C MET A 423 32.64 16.40 12.68
N LYS A 424 33.62 16.69 11.83
CA LYS A 424 33.74 17.99 11.16
C LYS A 424 32.75 18.11 10.00
N HIS A 425 32.35 19.33 9.65
CA HIS A 425 31.39 19.60 8.55
C HIS A 425 31.85 19.05 7.18
N LYS A 426 33.17 18.94 6.94
CA LYS A 426 33.73 18.37 5.69
C LYS A 426 33.64 16.84 5.58
N ASP A 427 33.06 16.15 6.57
CA ASP A 427 33.03 14.68 6.61
C ASP A 427 31.81 14.03 5.92
N TYR A 428 30.94 14.78 5.22
CA TYR A 428 29.78 14.16 4.55
C TYR A 428 30.20 13.16 3.46
N GLU A 429 31.25 13.47 2.68
CA GLU A 429 31.72 12.54 1.64
C GLU A 429 32.32 11.28 2.24
N ASN A 430 33.07 11.43 3.34
CA ASN A 430 33.67 10.32 4.06
C ASN A 430 32.59 9.46 4.73
N TYR A 431 31.60 10.10 5.37
CA TYR A 431 30.44 9.42 5.93
C TYR A 431 29.71 8.63 4.86
N PHE A 432 29.41 9.25 3.72
CA PHE A 432 28.69 8.59 2.64
C PHE A 432 29.48 7.41 2.05
N LYS A 433 30.79 7.56 1.81
CA LYS A 433 31.64 6.45 1.32
C LYS A 433 31.71 5.31 2.32
N SER A 434 31.85 5.63 3.61
CA SER A 434 31.81 4.65 4.71
C SER A 434 30.46 3.93 4.75
N ARG A 435 29.38 4.70 4.65
CA ARG A 435 28.00 4.22 4.64
C ARG A 435 27.73 3.29 3.47
N LEU A 436 28.14 3.68 2.26
CA LEU A 436 28.02 2.85 1.05
C LEU A 436 28.79 1.53 1.20
N THR A 437 30.00 1.58 1.76
CA THR A 437 30.82 0.39 2.03
C THR A 437 30.10 -0.55 3.00
N SER A 438 29.56 0.00 4.08
CA SER A 438 28.81 -0.76 5.09
C SER A 438 27.56 -1.41 4.50
N LEU A 439 26.76 -0.65 3.74
CA LEU A 439 25.58 -1.15 3.04
C LEU A 439 25.94 -2.27 2.04
N ASN A 440 27.08 -2.17 1.37
CA ASN A 440 27.56 -3.22 0.48
C ASN A 440 27.95 -4.50 1.25
N ASN A 441 28.56 -4.38 2.44
CA ASN A 441 28.86 -5.53 3.28
C ASN A 441 27.58 -6.22 3.80
N VAL A 442 26.57 -5.42 4.19
CA VAL A 442 25.24 -5.92 4.57
C VAL A 442 24.58 -6.65 3.40
N SER A 443 24.65 -6.07 2.19
CA SER A 443 24.19 -6.68 0.94
C SER A 443 24.84 -8.04 0.70
N GLU A 444 26.18 -8.09 0.73
CA GLU A 444 26.95 -9.31 0.52
C GLU A 444 26.57 -10.41 1.51
N THR A 445 26.46 -10.05 2.79
CA THR A 445 26.08 -10.98 3.86
C THR A 445 24.71 -11.61 3.58
N LEU A 446 23.75 -10.78 3.19
CA LEU A 446 22.39 -11.23 2.92
C LEU A 446 22.30 -12.02 1.61
N TYR A 447 23.08 -11.66 0.61
CA TYR A 447 23.25 -12.45 -0.61
C TYR A 447 23.83 -13.84 -0.31
N LYS A 448 24.89 -13.94 0.50
CA LYS A 448 25.46 -15.22 0.95
C LYS A 448 24.44 -16.08 1.69
N GLN A 449 23.66 -15.47 2.60
CA GLN A 449 22.55 -16.17 3.25
C GLN A 449 21.53 -16.67 2.22
N ARG A 450 21.19 -15.88 1.20
CA ARG A 450 20.28 -16.30 0.13
C ARG A 450 20.78 -17.52 -0.62
N LEU A 451 22.02 -17.49 -1.06
CA LEU A 451 22.64 -18.62 -1.76
C LEU A 451 22.66 -19.87 -0.88
N TYR A 452 23.00 -19.72 0.39
CA TYR A 452 22.96 -20.82 1.35
C TYR A 452 21.57 -21.48 1.41
N TRP A 453 20.50 -20.69 1.46
CA TRP A 453 19.12 -21.20 1.50
C TRP A 453 18.66 -21.80 0.16
N LEU A 454 18.98 -21.14 -0.96
CA LEU A 454 18.58 -21.61 -2.30
C LEU A 454 19.26 -22.93 -2.68
N ASN A 455 20.53 -23.10 -2.32
CA ASN A 455 21.27 -24.33 -2.59
C ASN A 455 20.75 -25.56 -1.83
N ARG A 456 19.88 -25.36 -0.81
CA ARG A 456 19.19 -26.45 -0.08
C ARG A 456 17.82 -26.80 -0.68
N SER A 457 17.41 -26.13 -1.76
CA SER A 457 16.16 -26.39 -2.47
C SER A 457 16.44 -26.89 -3.88
N GLU A 458 16.21 -28.18 -4.14
CA GLU A 458 16.36 -28.80 -5.48
C GLU A 458 15.57 -28.05 -6.58
N ILE A 459 14.41 -27.48 -6.23
CA ILE A 459 13.47 -26.79 -7.14
C ILE A 459 13.99 -25.38 -7.55
N GLU A 460 14.90 -24.77 -6.79
CA GLU A 460 15.30 -23.37 -6.99
C GLU A 460 16.69 -23.17 -7.61
N LYS A 461 17.41 -24.24 -7.96
CA LYS A 461 18.75 -24.15 -8.59
C LYS A 461 18.74 -23.29 -9.88
N LEU A 462 17.63 -23.29 -10.63
CA LEU A 462 17.45 -22.46 -11.83
C LEU A 462 17.43 -20.93 -11.53
N ASN A 463 17.05 -20.52 -10.31
CA ASN A 463 17.05 -19.11 -9.90
C ASN A 463 18.44 -18.63 -9.44
N VAL A 464 19.33 -19.54 -9.05
CA VAL A 464 20.67 -19.21 -8.52
C VAL A 464 21.49 -18.44 -9.56
N ASN A 465 21.47 -18.87 -10.83
CA ASN A 465 22.21 -18.20 -11.90
C ASN A 465 21.73 -16.77 -12.15
N LYS A 466 20.41 -16.54 -12.13
CA LYS A 466 19.81 -15.20 -12.30
C LYS A 466 20.19 -14.27 -11.14
N ILE A 467 20.25 -14.81 -9.93
CA ILE A 467 20.64 -14.09 -8.72
C ILE A 467 22.14 -13.76 -8.72
N ASN A 468 22.99 -14.72 -9.09
CA ASN A 468 24.44 -14.53 -9.22
C ASN A 468 24.76 -13.42 -10.23
N LYS A 469 24.13 -13.46 -11.42
CA LYS A 469 24.31 -12.42 -12.44
C LYS A 469 23.95 -11.03 -11.91
N LYS A 470 22.78 -10.91 -11.27
CA LYS A 470 22.31 -9.63 -10.72
C LYS A 470 23.22 -9.08 -9.61
N TYR A 471 23.77 -9.96 -8.77
CA TYR A 471 24.72 -9.57 -7.74
C TYR A 471 26.08 -9.15 -8.32
N SER A 472 26.57 -9.85 -9.34
CA SER A 472 27.77 -9.48 -10.09
C SER A 472 27.63 -8.08 -10.73
N ASP A 473 26.49 -7.81 -11.38
CA ASP A 473 26.19 -6.50 -11.97
C ASP A 473 26.17 -5.39 -10.89
N LEU A 474 25.66 -5.70 -9.69
CA LEU A 474 25.60 -4.76 -8.56
C LEU A 474 26.98 -4.47 -7.97
N ASN A 475 27.81 -5.50 -7.77
CA ASN A 475 29.18 -5.31 -7.28
C ASN A 475 30.02 -4.48 -8.26
N LYS A 476 29.86 -4.72 -9.56
CA LYS A 476 30.52 -3.90 -10.58
C LYS A 476 30.13 -2.42 -10.47
N LYS A 477 28.83 -2.13 -10.32
CA LYS A 477 28.35 -0.76 -10.08
C LYS A 477 28.91 -0.17 -8.78
N TYR A 478 28.93 -0.94 -7.69
CA TYR A 478 29.52 -0.50 -6.43
C TYR A 478 31.01 -0.11 -6.58
N ASP A 479 31.80 -0.93 -7.28
CA ASP A 479 33.22 -0.64 -7.53
C ASP A 479 33.40 0.63 -8.38
N GLU A 480 32.52 0.86 -9.36
CA GLU A 480 32.48 2.11 -10.14
C GLU A 480 32.19 3.33 -9.25
N ILE A 481 31.25 3.22 -8.31
CA ILE A 481 30.86 4.31 -7.40
C ILE A 481 31.95 4.62 -6.37
N LYS A 482 32.49 3.58 -5.73
CA LYS A 482 33.49 3.69 -4.65
C LYS A 482 34.74 4.43 -5.10
N ASN A 483 35.12 4.25 -6.37
CA ASN A 483 36.33 4.82 -6.96
C ASN A 483 36.15 6.27 -7.46
N LYS A 484 34.94 6.85 -7.42
CA LYS A 484 34.71 8.26 -7.77
C LYS A 484 35.28 9.18 -6.69
N THR A 485 36.11 10.14 -7.11
CA THR A 485 36.82 11.08 -6.22
C THR A 485 35.91 12.18 -5.66
N LYS A 486 34.86 12.57 -6.38
CA LYS A 486 33.81 13.51 -5.93
C LYS A 486 32.43 12.86 -5.97
N ILE A 487 31.62 13.13 -4.95
CA ILE A 487 30.20 12.74 -4.93
C ILE A 487 29.45 13.71 -5.84
N SER A 488 29.27 13.34 -7.10
CA SER A 488 28.38 14.05 -8.02
C SER A 488 26.93 13.63 -7.79
N ASP A 489 25.97 14.41 -8.30
CA ASP A 489 24.54 14.08 -8.29
C ASP A 489 24.24 12.68 -8.86
N ASN A 490 25.14 12.09 -9.64
CA ASN A 490 25.03 10.71 -10.13
C ASN A 490 25.12 9.64 -9.02
N ILE A 491 25.83 9.89 -7.93
CA ILE A 491 26.03 8.90 -6.85
C ILE A 491 24.75 8.67 -6.04
N ILE A 492 23.89 9.68 -5.90
CA ILE A 492 22.59 9.57 -5.21
C ILE A 492 21.63 8.67 -6.00
N LYS A 493 21.64 8.77 -7.34
CA LYS A 493 20.87 7.89 -8.24
C LYS A 493 21.33 6.44 -8.13
N GLU A 494 22.63 6.25 -8.05
CA GLU A 494 23.25 4.93 -7.91
C GLU A 494 22.90 4.31 -6.53
N ASN A 495 22.80 5.11 -5.48
CA ASN A 495 22.30 4.67 -4.16
C ASN A 495 20.83 4.26 -4.17
N GLU A 496 19.94 5.03 -4.82
CA GLU A 496 18.53 4.66 -4.96
C GLU A 496 18.36 3.32 -5.68
N GLU A 497 19.12 3.09 -6.76
CA GLU A 497 19.14 1.81 -7.48
C GLU A 497 19.64 0.67 -6.59
N ILE A 498 20.69 0.90 -5.80
CA ILE A 498 21.20 -0.07 -4.83
C ILE A 498 20.12 -0.39 -3.79
N HIS A 499 19.52 0.61 -3.13
CA HIS A 499 18.48 0.39 -2.13
C HIS A 499 17.27 -0.37 -2.69
N GLU A 500 16.82 -0.08 -3.91
CA GLU A 500 15.72 -0.79 -4.56
C GLU A 500 16.08 -2.24 -4.92
N ILE A 501 17.31 -2.50 -5.39
CA ILE A 501 17.78 -3.86 -5.67
C ILE A 501 17.93 -4.67 -4.38
N LEU A 502 18.49 -4.07 -3.34
CA LEU A 502 18.63 -4.65 -2.01
C LEU A 502 17.28 -5.04 -1.44
N LYS A 503 16.34 -4.09 -1.42
CA LYS A 503 14.97 -4.32 -0.97
C LYS A 503 14.26 -5.45 -1.73
N LYS A 504 14.32 -5.47 -3.07
CA LYS A 504 13.76 -6.57 -3.87
C LYS A 504 14.39 -7.91 -3.51
N SER A 505 15.68 -7.92 -3.19
CA SER A 505 16.40 -9.13 -2.79
C SER A 505 16.05 -9.58 -1.36
N PHE A 506 15.75 -8.65 -0.44
CA PHE A 506 15.38 -8.94 0.94
C PHE A 506 13.95 -9.46 1.12
N ASN A 507 12.98 -8.87 0.41
CA ASN A 507 11.59 -9.31 0.53
C ASN A 507 11.41 -10.76 0.02
N ASP A 508 12.11 -11.12 -1.07
CA ASP A 508 12.12 -12.51 -1.59
C ASP A 508 12.81 -13.48 -0.62
N LEU A 509 13.82 -13.01 0.12
CA LEU A 509 14.56 -13.79 1.11
C LEU A 509 13.72 -14.17 2.34
N ASP A 510 13.00 -13.20 2.90
CA ASP A 510 12.16 -13.43 4.08
C ASP A 510 10.99 -14.37 3.75
N GLU A 511 10.41 -14.23 2.57
CA GLU A 511 9.36 -15.14 2.07
C GLU A 511 9.91 -16.56 1.88
N LYS A 512 11.10 -16.71 1.31
CA LYS A 512 11.73 -18.03 1.11
C LYS A 512 12.19 -18.68 2.41
N LYS A 513 12.78 -17.92 3.35
CA LYS A 513 13.11 -18.44 4.70
C LYS A 513 11.89 -19.01 5.39
N LYS A 514 10.76 -18.31 5.29
CA LYS A 514 9.46 -18.74 5.81
C LYS A 514 8.98 -20.05 5.16
N ILE A 515 9.03 -20.16 3.84
CA ILE A 515 8.67 -21.39 3.11
C ILE A 515 9.56 -22.57 3.52
N ILE A 516 10.87 -22.36 3.63
CA ILE A 516 11.81 -23.41 4.02
C ILE A 516 11.63 -23.82 5.48
N ASN A 517 11.37 -22.86 6.37
CA ASN A 517 11.07 -23.14 7.77
C ASN A 517 9.82 -24.01 7.92
N ASP A 518 8.76 -23.72 7.16
CA ASP A 518 7.56 -24.57 7.16
C ASP A 518 7.90 -25.99 6.71
N LYS A 519 8.62 -26.14 5.58
CA LYS A 519 9.06 -27.47 5.11
C LYS A 519 9.89 -28.21 6.16
N ASN A 520 10.80 -27.54 6.86
CA ASN A 520 11.60 -28.14 7.92
C ASN A 520 10.74 -28.55 9.13
N MET A 521 9.77 -27.72 9.52
CA MET A 521 8.84 -28.07 10.60
C MET A 521 7.96 -29.26 10.23
N GLU A 522 7.48 -29.32 8.99
CA GLU A 522 6.73 -30.44 8.42
C GLU A 522 7.56 -31.74 8.43
N ILE A 523 8.80 -31.68 7.93
CA ILE A 523 9.73 -32.83 7.94
C ILE A 523 10.00 -33.30 9.38
N THR A 524 10.29 -32.38 10.32
CA THR A 524 10.53 -32.71 11.73
C THR A 524 9.30 -33.37 12.36
N TYR A 525 8.11 -32.84 12.08
CA TYR A 525 6.86 -33.42 12.57
C TYR A 525 6.68 -34.86 12.07
N TYR A 526 6.80 -35.11 10.76
CA TYR A 526 6.63 -36.46 10.21
C TYR A 526 7.74 -37.42 10.65
N LYS A 527 8.98 -36.96 10.82
CA LYS A 527 10.06 -37.76 11.42
C LYS A 527 9.74 -38.20 12.84
N ASN A 528 9.27 -37.28 13.69
CA ASN A 528 8.90 -37.56 15.08
C ASN A 528 7.66 -38.47 15.23
N ASN A 529 6.87 -38.62 14.17
CA ASN A 529 5.66 -39.43 14.10
C ASN A 529 5.79 -40.64 13.14
N SER A 530 7.02 -41.00 12.76
CA SER A 530 7.31 -42.09 11.82
C SER A 530 7.15 -43.51 12.39
N SER A 531 7.05 -43.65 13.72
CA SER A 531 6.79 -44.93 14.38
C SER A 531 5.37 -45.45 14.06
N ILE A 532 5.29 -46.67 13.55
CA ILE A 532 4.02 -47.35 13.24
C ILE A 532 3.09 -47.43 14.46
N LEU A 533 3.63 -47.79 15.64
CA LEU A 533 2.89 -47.85 16.90
C LEU A 533 2.31 -46.49 17.29
N LYS A 534 3.11 -45.43 17.14
CA LYS A 534 2.70 -44.05 17.47
C LYS A 534 1.67 -43.51 16.48
N ARG A 535 1.77 -43.89 15.20
CA ARG A 535 0.80 -43.54 14.16
C ARG A 535 -0.56 -44.20 14.41
N ILE A 536 -0.57 -45.49 14.72
CA ILE A 536 -1.81 -46.23 15.05
C ILE A 536 -2.47 -45.64 16.30
N PHE A 537 -1.67 -45.35 17.34
CA PHE A 537 -2.16 -44.71 18.55
C PHE A 537 -2.72 -43.31 18.28
N ASN A 538 -1.99 -42.45 17.56
CA ASN A 538 -2.44 -41.10 17.23
C ASN A 538 -3.68 -41.08 16.32
N ASP A 539 -3.78 -41.97 15.34
CA ASP A 539 -4.96 -42.08 14.47
C ASP A 539 -6.19 -42.53 15.27
N PHE A 540 -6.05 -43.48 16.21
CA PHE A 540 -7.12 -43.90 17.12
C PHE A 540 -7.61 -42.76 18.02
N PHE A 541 -6.69 -42.07 18.71
CA PHE A 541 -7.04 -40.94 19.58
C PHE A 541 -7.63 -39.76 18.79
N THR A 542 -7.13 -39.51 17.59
CA THR A 542 -7.70 -38.50 16.68
C THR A 542 -9.15 -38.81 16.34
N TYR A 543 -9.43 -40.05 15.94
CA TYR A 543 -10.78 -40.48 15.59
C TYR A 543 -11.74 -40.35 16.78
N VAL A 544 -11.33 -40.85 17.96
CA VAL A 544 -12.09 -40.72 19.20
C VAL A 544 -12.32 -39.24 19.55
N TYR A 545 -11.30 -38.40 19.39
CA TYR A 545 -11.38 -36.98 19.73
C TYR A 545 -12.36 -36.22 18.82
N ILE A 546 -12.33 -36.45 17.51
CA ILE A 546 -13.28 -35.86 16.56
C ILE A 546 -14.71 -36.29 16.93
N LEU A 547 -14.93 -37.56 17.25
CA LEU A 547 -16.25 -38.08 17.66
C LEU A 547 -16.79 -37.43 18.95
N LEU A 548 -15.90 -37.01 19.86
CA LEU A 548 -16.27 -36.38 21.13
C LEU A 548 -16.47 -34.87 21.01
N LYS A 549 -15.79 -34.19 20.09
CA LYS A 549 -15.75 -32.72 20.00
C LYS A 549 -16.48 -32.13 18.80
N SER A 550 -16.72 -32.91 17.76
CA SER A 550 -17.44 -32.42 16.59
C SER A 550 -18.95 -32.33 16.84
N SER A 551 -19.55 -31.23 16.37
CA SER A 551 -21.00 -31.05 16.26
C SER A 551 -21.62 -31.88 15.12
N ASP A 552 -20.88 -32.10 14.04
CA ASP A 552 -21.26 -32.96 12.91
C ASP A 552 -20.12 -33.97 12.64
N LYS A 553 -20.25 -35.13 13.28
CA LYS A 553 -19.20 -36.15 13.33
C LYS A 553 -18.84 -36.69 11.95
N ASN A 554 -19.85 -36.89 11.10
CA ASN A 554 -19.64 -37.45 9.76
C ASN A 554 -18.92 -36.44 8.87
N GLN A 555 -19.35 -35.17 8.87
CA GLN A 555 -18.69 -34.11 8.11
C GLN A 555 -17.24 -33.89 8.56
N ASP A 556 -16.98 -33.84 9.88
CA ASP A 556 -15.62 -33.59 10.38
C ASP A 556 -14.66 -34.75 10.13
N LEU A 557 -15.14 -36.00 10.21
CA LEU A 557 -14.33 -37.16 9.86
C LEU A 557 -14.01 -37.20 8.36
N GLU A 558 -14.97 -36.80 7.51
CA GLU A 558 -14.76 -36.69 6.08
C GLU A 558 -13.73 -35.60 5.75
N ILE A 559 -13.90 -34.39 6.31
CA ILE A 559 -12.94 -33.29 6.18
C ILE A 559 -11.56 -33.71 6.68
N TYR A 560 -11.47 -34.40 7.82
CA TYR A 560 -10.19 -34.90 8.35
C TYR A 560 -9.49 -35.84 7.37
N SER A 561 -10.25 -36.78 6.80
CA SER A 561 -9.71 -37.71 5.81
C SER A 561 -9.19 -36.99 4.56
N LEU A 562 -9.85 -35.89 4.16
CA LEU A 562 -9.47 -35.10 2.99
C LEU A 562 -8.34 -34.11 3.26
N LEU A 563 -8.14 -33.67 4.49
CA LEU A 563 -7.01 -32.83 4.87
C LEU A 563 -5.72 -33.65 4.96
N LYS A 564 -5.82 -34.93 5.36
CA LYS A 564 -4.67 -35.83 5.46
C LYS A 564 -4.01 -36.00 4.09
N ASN A 565 -2.75 -35.59 3.98
CA ASN A 565 -1.95 -35.60 2.74
C ASN A 565 -2.44 -34.65 1.63
N ASN A 566 -3.23 -33.61 1.97
CA ASN A 566 -3.69 -32.63 0.99
C ASN A 566 -2.85 -31.35 1.06
N PRO A 567 -2.29 -30.86 -0.06
CA PRO A 567 -1.51 -29.62 -0.11
C PRO A 567 -2.25 -28.37 0.39
N TRP A 568 -3.58 -28.42 0.45
CA TRP A 568 -4.42 -27.37 1.01
C TRP A 568 -4.15 -27.14 2.50
N PHE A 569 -3.72 -28.16 3.25
CA PHE A 569 -3.31 -28.00 4.65
C PHE A 569 -1.81 -28.19 4.79
N ASN A 570 -1.08 -27.11 5.04
CA ASN A 570 0.37 -27.20 5.23
C ASN A 570 0.70 -27.34 6.72
N VAL A 571 1.04 -28.56 7.14
CA VAL A 571 1.36 -28.90 8.54
C VAL A 571 2.50 -28.04 9.09
N GLY A 572 3.54 -27.82 8.29
CA GLY A 572 4.70 -27.02 8.66
C GLY A 572 4.35 -25.57 9.00
N TYR A 573 3.59 -24.93 8.12
CA TYR A 573 3.04 -23.58 8.29
C TYR A 573 2.11 -23.52 9.49
N TYR A 574 1.19 -24.48 9.60
CA TYR A 574 0.22 -24.51 10.68
C TYR A 574 0.93 -24.57 12.04
N LEU A 575 1.96 -25.40 12.19
CA LEU A 575 2.75 -25.47 13.41
C LEU A 575 3.64 -24.22 13.62
N SER A 576 4.12 -23.58 12.54
CA SER A 576 5.02 -22.43 12.64
C SER A 576 4.32 -21.16 13.14
N GLU A 577 3.07 -20.95 12.71
CA GLU A 577 2.24 -19.82 13.12
C GLU A 577 1.55 -20.06 14.48
N ASN A 578 1.31 -21.32 14.85
CA ASN A 578 0.56 -21.70 16.06
C ASN A 578 1.48 -22.31 17.13
N LYS A 579 2.42 -21.50 17.64
CA LYS A 579 3.44 -21.96 18.60
C LYS A 579 2.85 -22.40 19.94
N ASP A 580 1.65 -21.95 20.27
CA ASP A 580 0.88 -22.35 21.47
C ASP A 580 0.58 -23.86 21.49
N LEU A 581 0.42 -24.49 20.31
CA LEU A 581 0.24 -25.95 20.19
C LEU A 581 1.40 -26.74 20.80
N SER A 582 2.62 -26.16 20.79
CA SER A 582 3.80 -26.78 21.39
C SER A 582 3.90 -26.59 22.91
N ARG A 583 3.10 -25.68 23.49
CA ARG A 583 3.15 -25.34 24.93
C ARG A 583 2.09 -26.10 25.73
N ILE A 584 0.92 -26.31 25.15
CA ILE A 584 -0.22 -26.92 25.83
C ILE A 584 -0.13 -28.45 25.73
N LYS A 585 0.08 -29.12 26.88
CA LYS A 585 0.37 -30.57 26.94
C LYS A 585 -0.68 -31.45 26.25
N TRP A 586 -1.97 -31.13 26.36
CA TRP A 586 -3.03 -31.93 25.74
C TRP A 586 -3.15 -31.68 24.22
N LEU A 587 -2.78 -30.48 23.74
CA LEU A 587 -2.72 -30.17 22.29
C LEU A 587 -1.59 -30.91 21.58
N LYS A 588 -0.54 -31.31 22.29
CA LYS A 588 0.53 -32.17 21.75
C LYS A 588 0.06 -33.58 21.37
N LEU A 589 -1.11 -34.00 21.87
CA LEU A 589 -1.69 -35.31 21.58
C LEU A 589 -2.54 -35.29 20.30
N LEU A 590 -2.86 -34.11 19.77
CA LEU A 590 -3.61 -33.96 18.54
C LEU A 590 -2.68 -33.72 17.36
N ASN A 591 -2.98 -34.35 16.23
CA ASN A 591 -2.35 -33.98 14.98
C ASN A 591 -2.84 -32.57 14.54
N PRO A 592 -2.02 -31.78 13.83
CA PRO A 592 -2.36 -30.43 13.38
C PRO A 592 -3.69 -30.32 12.63
N GLU A 593 -4.00 -31.31 11.79
CA GLU A 593 -5.25 -31.43 11.04
C GLU A 593 -6.44 -31.62 11.99
N THR A 594 -6.31 -32.49 12.99
CA THR A 594 -7.32 -32.72 14.03
C THR A 594 -7.59 -31.45 14.82
N HIS A 595 -6.52 -30.77 15.24
CA HIS A 595 -6.65 -29.50 15.93
C HIS A 595 -7.35 -28.46 15.08
N TYR A 596 -6.96 -28.34 13.80
CA TYR A 596 -7.58 -27.39 12.89
C TYR A 596 -9.08 -27.62 12.75
N ILE A 597 -9.53 -28.85 12.53
CA ILE A 597 -10.96 -29.15 12.33
C ILE A 597 -11.77 -28.91 13.61
N CYS A 598 -11.25 -29.32 14.76
CA CYS A 598 -11.99 -29.24 16.02
C CYS A 598 -11.96 -27.84 16.65
N HIS A 599 -10.88 -27.08 16.44
CA HIS A 599 -10.64 -25.79 17.11
C HIS A 599 -10.19 -24.71 16.13
N GLY A 600 -9.11 -24.96 15.40
CA GLY A 600 -8.44 -23.94 14.60
C GLY A 600 -9.30 -23.28 13.53
N PHE A 601 -10.26 -24.00 12.95
CA PHE A 601 -11.22 -23.47 11.98
C PHE A 601 -12.11 -22.39 12.60
N TYR A 602 -12.66 -22.66 13.80
CA TYR A 602 -13.52 -21.72 14.52
C TYR A 602 -12.73 -20.55 15.12
N GLU A 603 -11.47 -20.78 15.47
CA GLU A 603 -10.54 -19.75 15.93
C GLU A 603 -9.99 -18.88 14.78
N GLY A 604 -10.35 -19.16 13.53
CA GLY A 604 -9.88 -18.41 12.36
C GLY A 604 -8.39 -18.61 12.07
N ARG A 605 -7.78 -19.70 12.55
CA ARG A 605 -6.38 -20.05 12.26
C ARG A 605 -6.24 -20.38 10.78
N LYS A 606 -5.08 -20.06 10.19
CA LYS A 606 -4.85 -20.28 8.76
C LYS A 606 -4.26 -21.67 8.52
N PRO A 607 -4.78 -22.46 7.57
CA PRO A 607 -4.29 -23.81 7.25
C PRO A 607 -3.03 -23.81 6.37
N ASN A 608 -2.78 -22.73 5.62
CA ASN A 608 -1.62 -22.57 4.74
C ASN A 608 -1.31 -21.07 4.53
N ARG A 609 -0.14 -20.76 3.94
CA ARG A 609 0.31 -19.38 3.65
C ARG A 609 -0.57 -18.66 2.62
N HIS A 610 -1.05 -19.40 1.65
CA HIS A 610 -1.74 -18.88 0.47
C HIS A 610 -3.23 -19.01 0.61
N ASN A 611 -3.80 -18.81 1.81
CA ASN A 611 -5.21 -19.07 2.08
C ASN A 611 -6.11 -18.21 1.17
N LYS A 612 -6.35 -18.68 -0.05
CA LYS A 612 -7.04 -17.96 -1.12
C LYS A 612 -8.55 -18.02 -0.91
N TYR A 613 -9.01 -18.84 0.03
CA TYR A 613 -10.41 -19.20 0.16
C TYR A 613 -10.95 -18.65 1.49
N ASN A 614 -11.90 -17.73 1.39
CA ASN A 614 -12.65 -17.23 2.55
C ASN A 614 -13.72 -18.25 2.94
N ILE A 615 -13.27 -19.43 3.38
CA ILE A 615 -14.13 -20.55 3.78
C ILE A 615 -14.73 -20.22 5.14
N LYS A 616 -16.04 -19.97 5.17
CA LYS A 616 -16.76 -19.57 6.38
C LYS A 616 -17.47 -20.74 7.05
N THR A 617 -17.74 -21.80 6.31
CA THR A 617 -18.43 -22.98 6.83
C THR A 617 -17.67 -24.27 6.53
N LYS A 618 -17.85 -25.29 7.39
CA LYS A 618 -17.28 -26.62 7.16
C LYS A 618 -17.84 -27.30 5.91
N LYS A 619 -19.06 -26.94 5.50
CA LYS A 619 -19.66 -27.41 4.24
C LYS A 619 -18.91 -26.85 3.01
N GLU A 620 -18.53 -25.58 3.04
CA GLU A 620 -17.67 -24.97 2.03
C GLU A 620 -16.27 -25.60 2.04
N LEU A 621 -15.72 -25.84 3.24
CA LEU A 621 -14.43 -26.52 3.40
C LEU A 621 -14.44 -27.90 2.74
N LEU A 622 -15.47 -28.69 3.04
CA LEU A 622 -15.64 -30.02 2.47
C LEU A 622 -15.70 -29.94 0.94
N LYS A 623 -16.51 -29.03 0.38
CA LYS A 623 -16.63 -28.85 -1.07
C LYS A 623 -15.30 -28.49 -1.74
N GLU A 624 -14.53 -27.58 -1.14
CA GLU A 624 -13.23 -27.16 -1.66
C GLU A 624 -12.22 -28.33 -1.62
N LEU A 625 -12.16 -29.06 -0.51
CA LEU A 625 -11.25 -30.20 -0.37
C LEU A 625 -11.60 -31.35 -1.31
N THR A 626 -12.89 -31.58 -1.58
CA THR A 626 -13.34 -32.57 -2.56
C THR A 626 -12.97 -32.17 -3.99
N PHE A 627 -13.00 -30.87 -4.32
CA PHE A 627 -12.58 -30.38 -5.64
C PHE A 627 -11.07 -30.51 -5.88
N LEU A 628 -10.27 -30.45 -4.83
CA LEU A 628 -8.80 -30.54 -4.87
C LEU A 628 -8.25 -31.97 -4.71
N LYS A 629 -9.14 -32.96 -4.57
CA LYS A 629 -8.81 -34.38 -4.54
C LYS A 629 -8.70 -34.94 -5.95
#